data_AF-A0A951PKA9-F1
#
_entry.id   AF-A0A951PKA9-F1
#
_cell.length_a   1.000
_cell.length_b   1.000
_cell.length_c   1.000
_cell.angle_alpha   90.00
_cell.angle_beta   90.00
_cell.angle_gamma   90.00
#
_symmetry.space_group_name_H-M   'P 1'
#
loop_
_entity.id
_entity.type
_entity.pdbx_description
1 polymer ?
#
loop_
_entity_poly.entity_id
_entity_poly.type
_entity_poly.pdbx_seq_one_letter_code
_entity_poly.pdbx_strand_id
1 'polypeptide(L)'
;MNLADCYRLLGLRDGASIAEVKASYRRLARRYHPDVNSGDLLAQEKFIELTEAYKFLLSTIQPSGANKVSPPPQTVKAASPSSSAGVSPSPAPATKVIRKPRAVPFNPPLSAIEKQLKWNAYKQLQQLLKHKRFARAIALVEGLAYRIPQDPEVRQWQAIAYASWGRHLVTERQLDKARIYLKKALRTDPHNRSLWAEVERDFRRIQQIL
;
A
#
# COMPACT_ATOMS: atom_id res chain seq x y z
N MET A 1 -9.73 5.09 22.96
CA MET A 1 -8.46 4.76 22.27
C MET A 1 -7.66 3.78 23.11
N ASN A 2 -6.88 2.90 22.48
CA ASN A 2 -5.99 1.96 23.17
C ASN A 2 -4.53 2.43 23.03
N LEU A 3 -3.69 2.16 24.03
CA LEU A 3 -2.33 2.67 24.12
C LEU A 3 -1.45 2.19 22.95
N ALA A 4 -1.56 0.91 22.58
CA ALA A 4 -0.85 0.33 21.44
C ALA A 4 -1.26 0.96 20.10
N ASP A 5 -2.54 1.29 19.94
CA ASP A 5 -3.03 1.95 18.73
C ASP A 5 -2.52 3.40 18.63
N CYS A 6 -2.36 4.11 19.76
CA CYS A 6 -1.75 5.44 19.78
C CYS A 6 -0.26 5.41 19.37
N TYR A 7 0.52 4.42 19.84
CA TYR A 7 1.91 4.22 19.37
C TYR A 7 1.94 3.92 17.86
N ARG A 8 1.06 3.04 17.38
CA ARG A 8 0.97 2.66 15.96
C ARG A 8 0.57 3.83 15.05
N LEU A 9 -0.37 4.68 15.48
CA LEU A 9 -0.74 5.93 14.77
C LEU A 9 0.46 6.87 14.59
N LEU A 10 1.32 6.96 15.60
CA LEU A 10 2.56 7.74 15.56
C LEU A 10 3.74 7.00 14.89
N GLY A 11 3.53 5.77 14.40
CA GLY A 11 4.57 4.96 13.76
C GLY A 11 5.69 4.53 14.71
N LEU A 12 5.36 4.33 15.99
CA LEU A 12 6.27 3.92 17.06
C LEU A 12 5.98 2.49 17.50
N ARG A 13 6.93 1.90 18.24
CA ARG A 13 6.74 0.61 18.94
C ARG A 13 6.08 0.86 20.29
N ASP A 14 5.42 -0.17 20.81
CA ASP A 14 4.81 -0.13 22.13
C ASP A 14 5.89 0.13 23.20
N GLY A 15 5.63 1.07 24.12
CA GLY A 15 6.59 1.50 25.14
C GLY A 15 7.63 2.52 24.69
N ALA A 16 7.46 3.16 23.52
CA ALA A 16 8.35 4.24 23.08
C ALA A 16 8.38 5.44 24.05
N SER A 17 9.54 6.07 24.16
CA SER A 17 9.78 7.18 25.10
C SER A 17 9.05 8.47 24.72
N ILE A 18 8.84 9.36 25.71
CA ILE A 18 8.25 10.70 25.48
C ILE A 18 9.06 11.50 24.43
N ALA A 19 10.37 11.30 24.36
CA ALA A 19 11.24 11.95 23.37
C ALA A 19 10.92 11.49 21.94
N GLU A 20 10.73 10.18 21.74
CA GLU A 20 10.37 9.58 20.44
C GLU A 20 8.94 9.94 20.03
N VAL A 21 7.99 9.91 20.98
CA VAL A 21 6.60 10.38 20.81
C VAL A 21 6.58 11.83 20.31
N LYS A 22 7.32 12.73 20.98
CA LYS A 22 7.46 14.13 20.55
C LYS A 22 8.17 14.26 19.19
N ALA A 23 9.18 13.44 18.90
CA ALA A 23 9.90 13.48 17.64
C ALA A 23 9.05 13.02 16.45
N SER A 24 8.31 11.91 16.59
CA SER A 24 7.43 11.42 15.52
C SER A 24 6.23 12.33 15.32
N TYR A 25 5.62 12.86 16.40
CA TYR A 25 4.55 13.86 16.29
C TYR A 25 5.01 15.09 15.49
N ARG A 26 6.16 15.70 15.81
CA ARG A 26 6.69 16.85 15.03
C ARG A 26 6.99 16.54 13.56
N ARG A 27 7.24 15.28 13.20
CA ARG A 27 7.45 14.84 11.81
C ARG A 27 6.11 14.67 11.08
N LEU A 28 5.13 14.05 11.74
CA LEU A 28 3.82 13.77 11.16
C LEU A 28 2.92 15.02 11.13
N ALA A 29 2.95 15.86 12.15
CA ALA A 29 2.24 17.14 12.21
C ALA A 29 2.65 18.09 11.07
N ARG A 30 3.95 18.17 10.73
CA ARG A 30 4.42 18.94 9.55
C ARG A 30 3.97 18.33 8.22
N ARG A 31 3.79 17.01 8.16
CA ARG A 31 3.34 16.31 6.94
C ARG A 31 1.84 16.49 6.69
N TYR A 32 1.04 16.52 7.76
CA TYR A 32 -0.42 16.63 7.71
C TYR A 32 -0.93 18.02 8.18
N HIS A 33 -0.07 19.04 8.18
CA HIS A 33 -0.45 20.37 8.65
C HIS A 33 -1.53 20.98 7.73
N PRO A 34 -2.59 21.61 8.26
CA PRO A 34 -3.66 22.19 7.43
C PRO A 34 -3.18 23.31 6.50
N ASP A 35 -2.14 24.04 6.89
CA ASP A 35 -1.53 25.14 6.11
C ASP A 35 -0.84 24.63 4.82
N VAL A 36 -0.28 23.42 4.82
CA VAL A 36 0.38 22.83 3.63
C VAL A 36 -0.49 21.80 2.90
N ASN A 37 -1.62 21.41 3.49
CA ASN A 37 -2.61 20.49 2.92
C ASN A 37 -4.01 21.13 2.91
N SER A 38 -4.10 22.43 2.59
CA SER A 38 -5.34 23.19 2.62
C SER A 38 -6.39 22.59 1.68
N GLY A 39 -7.52 22.16 2.24
CA GLY A 39 -8.59 21.48 1.51
C GLY A 39 -8.55 19.94 1.54
N ASP A 40 -7.49 19.32 2.07
CA ASP A 40 -7.46 17.87 2.28
C ASP A 40 -8.07 17.49 3.64
N LEU A 41 -9.36 17.12 3.61
CA LEU A 41 -10.10 16.63 4.77
C LEU A 41 -9.44 15.42 5.44
N LEU A 42 -8.70 14.58 4.70
CA LEU A 42 -8.03 13.39 5.23
C LEU A 42 -6.72 13.75 5.94
N ALA A 43 -6.03 14.81 5.49
CA ALA A 43 -4.90 15.38 6.23
C ALA A 43 -5.40 16.01 7.54
N GLN A 44 -6.54 16.71 7.51
CA GLN A 44 -7.19 17.27 8.70
C GLN A 44 -7.62 16.18 9.70
N GLU A 45 -8.33 15.14 9.26
CA GLU A 45 -8.72 13.99 10.11
C GLU A 45 -7.49 13.33 10.75
N LYS A 46 -6.45 13.03 9.97
CA LYS A 46 -5.20 12.46 10.52
C LYS A 46 -4.47 13.40 11.46
N PHE A 47 -4.50 14.70 11.21
CA PHE A 47 -3.91 15.69 12.10
C PHE A 47 -4.64 15.71 13.46
N ILE A 48 -5.96 15.54 13.46
CA ILE A 48 -6.78 15.38 14.68
C ILE A 48 -6.41 14.06 15.38
N GLU A 49 -6.46 12.91 14.70
CA GLU A 49 -6.10 11.59 15.27
C GLU A 49 -4.68 11.58 15.88
N LEU A 50 -3.70 12.14 15.16
CA LEU A 50 -2.30 12.24 15.63
C LEU A 50 -2.18 13.14 16.87
N THR A 51 -2.99 14.19 16.95
CA THR A 51 -3.00 15.13 18.08
C THR A 51 -3.70 14.53 19.30
N GLU A 52 -4.77 13.76 19.11
CA GLU A 52 -5.41 12.99 20.17
C GLU A 52 -4.50 11.87 20.70
N ALA A 53 -3.90 11.06 19.82
CA ALA A 53 -2.94 10.02 20.19
C ALA A 53 -1.74 10.60 20.94
N TYR A 54 -1.20 11.75 20.50
CA TYR A 54 -0.12 12.45 21.18
C TYR A 54 -0.52 12.94 22.59
N LYS A 55 -1.70 13.56 22.73
CA LYS A 55 -2.24 13.99 24.04
C LYS A 55 -2.46 12.79 24.98
N PHE A 56 -3.01 11.69 24.47
CA PHE A 56 -3.25 10.47 25.24
C PHE A 56 -1.94 9.83 25.73
N LEU A 57 -0.92 9.71 24.85
CA LEU A 57 0.41 9.22 25.24
C LEU A 57 1.10 10.12 26.26
N LEU A 58 0.98 11.45 26.15
CA LEU A 58 1.54 12.37 27.16
C LEU A 58 0.88 12.26 28.54
N SER A 59 -0.40 11.89 28.60
CA SER A 59 -1.13 11.69 29.87
C SER A 59 -0.83 10.33 30.51
N THR A 60 -0.68 9.29 29.68
CA THR A 60 -0.47 7.90 30.12
C THR A 60 1.00 7.57 30.40
N ILE A 61 1.94 8.13 29.64
CA ILE A 61 3.38 7.98 29.90
C ILE A 61 3.77 8.97 31.00
N GLN A 62 3.61 8.54 32.25
CA GLN A 62 4.14 9.26 33.41
C GLN A 62 5.66 9.50 33.24
N PRO A 63 6.19 10.67 33.64
CA PRO A 63 7.62 10.93 33.67
C PRO A 63 8.26 10.15 34.83
N SER A 64 8.39 8.82 34.66
CA SER A 64 9.15 8.00 35.58
C SER A 64 10.58 8.55 35.69
N GLY A 65 11.03 8.74 36.92
CA GLY A 65 12.11 9.67 37.25
C GLY A 65 13.45 9.35 36.59
N ALA A 66 14.13 10.42 36.17
CA ALA A 66 15.56 10.55 35.94
C ALA A 66 16.41 9.27 35.82
N ASN A 67 16.91 9.00 34.61
CA ASN A 67 18.29 8.56 34.48
C ASN A 67 19.02 9.30 33.34
N LYS A 68 20.29 9.61 33.57
CA LYS A 68 21.22 10.34 32.68
C LYS A 68 21.79 9.44 31.57
N VAL A 69 22.58 10.09 30.70
CA VAL A 69 23.44 9.56 29.60
C VAL A 69 22.66 9.30 28.30
N SER A 70 22.99 9.93 27.15
CA SER A 70 23.89 11.07 26.90
C SER A 70 23.50 11.81 25.58
N PRO A 71 23.97 13.06 25.36
CA PRO A 71 23.69 13.78 24.11
C PRO A 71 24.58 13.31 22.95
N PRO A 72 24.11 13.35 21.69
CA PRO A 72 25.00 13.27 20.53
C PRO A 72 25.86 14.54 20.44
N PRO A 73 27.16 14.45 20.12
CA PRO A 73 28.03 15.62 20.07
C PRO A 73 27.67 16.53 18.89
N GLN A 74 27.39 17.80 19.20
CA GLN A 74 27.43 18.87 18.21
C GLN A 74 28.86 19.42 18.15
N THR A 75 29.51 19.29 16.99
CA THR A 75 30.72 20.08 16.67
C THR A 75 30.38 21.06 15.57
N VAL A 76 30.50 22.35 15.88
CA VAL A 76 30.34 23.49 14.97
C VAL A 76 31.71 24.06 14.57
N LYS A 77 31.74 24.85 13.47
CA LYS A 77 32.90 25.61 12.92
C LYS A 77 34.00 24.78 12.23
N ALA A 78 34.70 25.27 11.18
CA ALA A 78 34.58 26.52 10.40
C ALA A 78 35.23 26.42 8.99
N ALA A 79 34.88 27.38 8.12
CA ALA A 79 35.60 28.02 7.00
C ALA A 79 36.65 27.30 6.11
N SER A 80 36.53 27.56 4.80
CA SER A 80 37.48 27.31 3.67
C SER A 80 38.78 28.16 3.77
N PRO A 81 39.88 27.96 2.96
CA PRO A 81 39.84 28.12 1.47
C PRO A 81 40.90 27.38 0.57
N SER A 82 40.59 27.31 -0.75
CA SER A 82 41.46 27.45 -1.96
C SER A 82 42.73 26.59 -2.27
N SER A 83 42.90 26.30 -3.59
CA SER A 83 44.14 25.93 -4.35
C SER A 83 44.61 24.45 -4.26
N SER A 84 45.15 23.77 -5.30
CA SER A 84 45.57 24.15 -6.67
C SER A 84 45.57 22.99 -7.71
N ALA A 85 45.08 23.28 -8.92
CA ALA A 85 45.59 22.98 -10.29
C ALA A 85 46.39 21.69 -10.70
N GLY A 86 45.94 21.08 -11.83
CA GLY A 86 46.75 20.33 -12.83
C GLY A 86 46.63 18.78 -12.83
N VAL A 87 46.71 18.01 -13.94
CA VAL A 87 46.62 18.24 -15.41
C VAL A 87 46.05 16.94 -16.07
N SER A 88 45.38 17.07 -17.22
CA SER A 88 44.87 16.03 -18.18
C SER A 88 45.97 15.05 -18.73
N PRO A 89 45.68 13.96 -19.51
CA PRO A 89 44.50 13.72 -20.36
C PRO A 89 43.90 12.28 -20.47
N SER A 90 42.83 12.19 -21.29
CA SER A 90 42.08 10.97 -21.70
C SER A 90 42.78 10.22 -22.86
N PRO A 91 42.39 8.97 -23.20
CA PRO A 91 41.37 8.83 -24.27
C PRO A 91 40.38 7.63 -24.19
N ALA A 92 39.09 7.94 -24.39
CA ALA A 92 38.08 7.16 -25.13
C ALA A 92 37.67 5.73 -24.64
N PRO A 93 36.62 5.09 -25.23
CA PRO A 93 35.25 5.39 -24.83
C PRO A 93 34.44 4.14 -24.43
N ALA A 94 34.01 4.06 -23.16
CA ALA A 94 33.02 3.09 -22.72
C ALA A 94 31.62 3.73 -22.69
N THR A 95 30.74 3.32 -23.61
CA THR A 95 29.35 3.78 -23.70
C THR A 95 28.54 3.36 -22.46
N LYS A 96 28.63 4.15 -21.38
CA LYS A 96 27.72 4.02 -20.24
C LYS A 96 26.32 4.39 -20.71
N VAL A 97 25.52 3.36 -20.98
CA VAL A 97 24.07 3.46 -21.08
C VAL A 97 23.56 3.97 -19.73
N ILE A 98 23.37 5.30 -19.62
CA ILE A 98 22.61 5.90 -18.52
C ILE A 98 21.20 5.32 -18.65
N ARG A 99 20.92 4.30 -17.84
CA ARG A 99 19.55 3.90 -17.53
C ARG A 99 18.95 5.05 -16.76
N LYS A 100 18.22 5.91 -17.47
CA LYS A 100 17.39 6.99 -16.90
C LYS A 100 16.66 6.39 -15.69
N PRO A 101 16.86 6.92 -14.47
CA PRO A 101 16.31 6.29 -13.28
C PRO A 101 14.80 6.18 -13.46
N ARG A 102 14.30 4.95 -13.50
CA ARG A 102 12.87 4.67 -13.69
C ARG A 102 12.16 5.32 -12.52
N ALA A 103 11.43 6.41 -12.79
CA ALA A 103 10.65 7.09 -11.78
C ALA A 103 9.81 6.03 -11.06
N VAL A 104 10.01 5.90 -9.74
CA VAL A 104 9.19 4.99 -8.95
C VAL A 104 7.76 5.52 -9.12
N PRO A 105 6.79 4.71 -9.56
CA PRO A 105 5.42 5.18 -9.62
C PRO A 105 5.01 5.57 -8.21
N PHE A 106 4.82 6.86 -7.98
CA PHE A 106 4.31 7.38 -6.73
C PHE A 106 2.85 6.94 -6.62
N ASN A 107 2.64 5.74 -6.08
CA ASN A 107 1.31 5.28 -5.69
C ASN A 107 0.99 5.97 -4.35
N PRO A 108 0.10 6.99 -4.33
CA PRO A 108 -0.33 7.57 -3.07
C PRO A 108 -0.98 6.46 -2.21
N PRO A 109 -0.69 6.40 -0.90
CA PRO A 109 -1.30 5.40 -0.03
C PRO A 109 -2.80 5.67 0.09
N LEU A 110 -3.62 4.64 -0.09
CA LEU A 110 -5.09 4.72 -0.04
C LEU A 110 -5.61 5.56 1.14
N SER A 111 -6.63 6.37 0.87
CA SER A 111 -7.43 7.10 1.84
C SER A 111 -8.03 6.16 2.89
N ALA A 112 -8.33 6.70 4.09
CA ALA A 112 -9.07 5.96 5.10
C ALA A 112 -10.44 5.49 4.59
N ILE A 113 -11.14 6.35 3.83
CA ILE A 113 -12.44 6.06 3.22
C ILE A 113 -12.30 4.95 2.16
N GLU A 114 -11.27 4.99 1.32
CA GLU A 114 -11.00 3.96 0.30
C GLU A 114 -10.66 2.62 0.94
N LYS A 115 -9.87 2.61 2.02
CA LYS A 115 -9.57 1.39 2.79
C LYS A 115 -10.82 0.79 3.41
N GLN A 116 -11.68 1.61 3.99
CA GLN A 116 -12.94 1.15 4.58
C GLN A 116 -13.90 0.62 3.51
N LEU A 117 -14.00 1.29 2.36
CA LEU A 117 -14.78 0.83 1.21
C LEU A 117 -14.24 -0.50 0.67
N LYS A 118 -12.92 -0.63 0.50
CA LYS A 118 -12.22 -1.85 0.07
C LYS A 118 -12.49 -3.01 1.03
N TRP A 119 -12.35 -2.80 2.34
CA TRP A 119 -12.61 -3.84 3.35
C TRP A 119 -14.08 -4.31 3.35
N ASN A 120 -15.02 -3.36 3.33
CA ASN A 120 -16.46 -3.66 3.24
C ASN A 120 -16.79 -4.43 1.95
N ALA A 121 -16.26 -3.99 0.80
CA ALA A 121 -16.44 -4.65 -0.48
C ALA A 121 -15.85 -6.07 -0.50
N TYR A 122 -14.69 -6.31 0.13
CA TYR A 122 -14.11 -7.65 0.24
C TYR A 122 -14.95 -8.58 1.12
N LYS A 123 -15.44 -8.10 2.27
CA LYS A 123 -16.35 -8.86 3.12
C LYS A 123 -17.63 -9.24 2.36
N GLN A 124 -18.19 -8.32 1.58
CA GLN A 124 -19.35 -8.61 0.72
C GLN A 124 -19.00 -9.58 -0.42
N LEU A 125 -17.86 -9.41 -1.09
CA LEU A 125 -17.39 -10.26 -2.18
C LEU A 125 -17.22 -11.72 -1.73
N GLN A 126 -16.63 -11.94 -0.55
CA GLN A 126 -16.50 -13.27 0.05
C GLN A 126 -17.86 -13.94 0.28
N GLN A 127 -18.86 -13.22 0.80
CA GLN A 127 -20.22 -13.75 0.95
C GLN A 127 -20.88 -14.05 -0.40
N LEU A 128 -20.73 -13.16 -1.39
CA LEU A 128 -21.29 -13.37 -2.73
C LEU A 128 -20.68 -14.60 -3.42
N LEU A 129 -19.36 -14.81 -3.31
CA LEU A 129 -18.68 -16.00 -3.83
C LEU A 129 -19.11 -17.28 -3.08
N LYS A 130 -19.20 -17.23 -1.73
CA LYS A 130 -19.70 -18.34 -0.91
C LYS A 130 -21.11 -18.78 -1.31
N HIS A 131 -22.00 -17.81 -1.59
CA HIS A 131 -23.37 -18.05 -2.04
C HIS A 131 -23.52 -18.17 -3.57
N LYS A 132 -22.43 -18.41 -4.32
CA LYS A 132 -22.43 -18.57 -5.79
C LYS A 132 -23.09 -17.42 -6.57
N ARG A 133 -23.18 -16.20 -6.00
CA ARG A 133 -23.79 -15.02 -6.63
C ARG A 133 -22.82 -14.26 -7.53
N PHE A 134 -22.18 -14.98 -8.46
CA PHE A 134 -21.04 -14.50 -9.24
C PHE A 134 -21.29 -13.23 -10.06
N ALA A 135 -22.46 -13.06 -10.67
CA ALA A 135 -22.80 -11.82 -11.40
C ALA A 135 -22.74 -10.57 -10.50
N ARG A 136 -23.23 -10.68 -9.25
CA ARG A 136 -23.12 -9.59 -8.26
C ARG A 136 -21.69 -9.42 -7.75
N ALA A 137 -20.95 -10.52 -7.59
CA ALA A 137 -19.53 -10.50 -7.20
C ALA A 137 -18.66 -9.76 -8.25
N ILE A 138 -18.88 -10.05 -9.54
CA ILE A 138 -18.21 -9.38 -10.66
C ILE A 138 -18.54 -7.89 -10.69
N ALA A 139 -19.83 -7.52 -10.63
CA ALA A 139 -20.23 -6.11 -10.64
C ALA A 139 -19.64 -5.31 -9.46
N LEU A 140 -19.62 -5.90 -8.26
CA LEU A 140 -19.02 -5.29 -7.06
C LEU A 140 -17.52 -5.03 -7.25
N VAL A 141 -16.77 -6.00 -7.76
CA VAL A 141 -15.31 -5.88 -7.89
C VAL A 141 -14.88 -5.08 -9.12
N GLU A 142 -15.66 -5.08 -10.21
CA GLU A 142 -15.47 -4.15 -11.33
C GLU A 142 -15.73 -2.69 -10.90
N GLY A 143 -16.78 -2.44 -10.11
CA GLY A 143 -17.02 -1.12 -9.52
C GLY A 143 -15.93 -0.67 -8.54
N LEU A 144 -15.37 -1.59 -7.76
CA LEU A 144 -14.22 -1.31 -6.89
C LEU A 144 -12.94 -1.02 -7.70
N ALA A 145 -12.69 -1.78 -8.78
CA ALA A 145 -11.56 -1.58 -9.68
C ALA A 145 -11.62 -0.23 -10.42
N TYR A 146 -12.81 0.27 -10.75
CA TYR A 146 -12.97 1.61 -11.31
C TYR A 146 -12.59 2.71 -10.32
N ARG A 147 -12.95 2.55 -9.04
CA ARG A 147 -12.63 3.53 -7.97
C ARG A 147 -11.17 3.47 -7.52
N ILE A 148 -10.60 2.26 -7.45
CA ILE A 148 -9.25 2.02 -6.90
C ILE A 148 -8.41 1.20 -7.91
N PRO A 149 -8.10 1.74 -9.10
CA PRO A 149 -7.42 0.99 -10.17
C PRO A 149 -5.94 0.69 -9.87
N GLN A 150 -5.31 1.45 -8.97
CA GLN A 150 -3.89 1.32 -8.64
C GLN A 150 -3.60 0.28 -7.54
N ASP A 151 -4.63 -0.29 -6.90
CA ASP A 151 -4.46 -1.24 -5.81
C ASP A 151 -4.32 -2.69 -6.32
N PRO A 152 -3.24 -3.40 -5.94
CA PRO A 152 -2.98 -4.75 -6.45
C PRO A 152 -3.94 -5.80 -5.89
N GLU A 153 -4.48 -5.62 -4.68
CA GLU A 153 -5.44 -6.57 -4.12
C GLU A 153 -6.79 -6.45 -4.84
N VAL A 154 -7.23 -5.25 -5.21
CA VAL A 154 -8.47 -5.06 -5.99
C VAL A 154 -8.37 -5.78 -7.32
N ARG A 155 -7.21 -5.69 -7.99
CA ARG A 155 -6.91 -6.43 -9.21
C ARG A 155 -6.88 -7.96 -9.00
N GLN A 156 -6.26 -8.44 -7.92
CA GLN A 156 -6.26 -9.86 -7.54
C GLN A 156 -7.69 -10.38 -7.31
N TRP A 157 -8.50 -9.69 -6.52
CA TRP A 157 -9.89 -10.05 -6.26
C TRP A 157 -10.76 -10.04 -7.51
N GLN A 158 -10.51 -9.11 -8.44
CA GLN A 158 -11.18 -9.08 -9.74
C GLN A 158 -10.83 -10.32 -10.57
N ALA A 159 -9.55 -10.70 -10.61
CA ALA A 159 -9.11 -11.91 -11.31
C ALA A 159 -9.67 -13.20 -10.67
N ILE A 160 -9.69 -13.28 -9.33
CA ILE A 160 -10.30 -14.39 -8.56
C ILE A 160 -11.80 -14.51 -8.85
N ALA A 161 -12.52 -13.38 -8.96
CA ALA A 161 -13.95 -13.38 -9.28
C ALA A 161 -14.21 -13.93 -10.70
N TYR A 162 -13.43 -13.49 -11.70
CA TYR A 162 -13.51 -14.04 -13.06
C TYR A 162 -13.15 -15.53 -13.13
N ALA A 163 -12.09 -15.97 -12.43
CA ALA A 163 -11.70 -17.38 -12.39
C ALA A 163 -12.78 -18.25 -11.72
N SER A 164 -13.37 -17.76 -10.63
CA SER A 164 -14.43 -18.47 -9.91
C SER A 164 -15.73 -18.57 -10.72
N TRP A 165 -16.08 -17.54 -11.48
CA TRP A 165 -17.18 -17.61 -12.45
C TRP A 165 -16.86 -18.51 -13.64
N GLY A 166 -15.64 -18.46 -14.17
CA GLY A 166 -15.16 -19.37 -15.20
C GLY A 166 -15.32 -20.84 -14.78
N ARG A 167 -14.85 -21.19 -13.58
CA ARG A 167 -15.04 -22.52 -12.97
C ARG A 167 -16.50 -22.94 -12.86
N HIS A 168 -17.39 -22.04 -12.44
CA HIS A 168 -18.83 -22.30 -12.41
C HIS A 168 -19.40 -22.58 -13.81
N LEU A 169 -18.96 -21.83 -14.82
CA LEU A 169 -19.40 -22.06 -16.20
C LEU A 169 -18.91 -23.41 -16.75
N VAL A 170 -17.78 -23.95 -16.28
CA VAL A 170 -17.35 -25.34 -16.60
C VAL A 170 -18.33 -26.37 -16.03
N THR A 171 -18.80 -26.19 -14.78
CA THR A 171 -19.80 -27.10 -14.18
C THR A 171 -21.16 -27.00 -14.88
N GLU A 172 -21.53 -25.81 -15.35
CA GLU A 172 -22.74 -25.56 -16.16
C GLU A 172 -22.59 -25.96 -17.64
N ARG A 173 -21.51 -26.67 -18.04
CA ARG A 173 -21.17 -27.05 -19.42
C ARG A 173 -21.07 -25.88 -20.43
N GLN A 174 -21.04 -24.63 -19.98
CA GLN A 174 -20.90 -23.43 -20.82
C GLN A 174 -19.43 -23.14 -21.15
N LEU A 175 -18.77 -24.08 -21.82
CA LEU A 175 -17.31 -24.15 -21.97
C LEU A 175 -16.70 -22.92 -22.66
N ASP A 176 -17.32 -22.39 -23.72
CA ASP A 176 -16.78 -21.21 -24.42
C ASP A 176 -16.80 -19.96 -23.55
N LYS A 177 -17.89 -19.73 -22.82
CA LYS A 177 -17.98 -18.64 -21.84
C LYS A 177 -16.96 -18.85 -20.71
N ALA A 178 -16.80 -20.09 -20.23
CA ALA A 178 -15.77 -20.42 -19.24
C ALA A 178 -14.37 -20.03 -19.73
N ARG A 179 -14.00 -20.41 -20.96
CA ARG A 179 -12.71 -20.05 -21.57
C ARG A 179 -12.50 -18.54 -21.68
N ILE A 180 -13.54 -17.77 -22.01
CA ILE A 180 -13.47 -16.30 -22.06
C ILE A 180 -13.16 -15.70 -20.68
N TYR A 181 -13.90 -16.11 -19.63
CA TYR A 181 -13.69 -15.59 -18.28
C TYR A 181 -12.37 -16.04 -17.64
N LEU A 182 -11.94 -17.29 -17.89
CA LEU A 182 -10.62 -17.78 -17.47
C LEU A 182 -9.49 -16.98 -18.15
N LYS A 183 -9.57 -16.69 -19.45
CA LYS A 183 -8.63 -15.78 -20.13
C LYS A 183 -8.70 -14.35 -19.58
N LYS A 184 -9.89 -13.84 -19.22
CA LYS A 184 -10.06 -12.52 -18.58
C LYS A 184 -9.31 -12.46 -17.24
N ALA A 185 -9.43 -13.49 -16.40
CA ALA A 185 -8.71 -13.59 -15.13
C ALA A 185 -7.18 -13.46 -15.29
N LEU A 186 -6.58 -14.23 -16.21
CA LEU A 186 -5.13 -14.18 -16.46
C LEU A 186 -4.66 -12.82 -16.99
N ARG A 187 -5.48 -12.15 -17.81
CA ARG A 187 -5.20 -10.78 -18.30
C ARG A 187 -5.30 -9.73 -17.19
N THR A 188 -6.19 -9.93 -16.22
CA THR A 188 -6.37 -9.00 -15.10
C THR A 188 -5.18 -9.04 -14.14
N ASP A 189 -4.64 -10.20 -13.78
CA ASP A 189 -3.51 -10.30 -12.86
C ASP A 189 -2.36 -11.20 -13.38
N PRO A 190 -1.60 -10.74 -14.39
CA PRO A 190 -0.65 -11.58 -15.13
C PRO A 190 0.58 -12.02 -14.31
N HIS A 191 0.86 -11.37 -13.18
CA HIS A 191 2.01 -11.68 -12.33
C HIS A 191 1.73 -12.74 -11.26
N ASN A 192 0.49 -13.19 -11.14
CA ASN A 192 0.04 -14.11 -10.09
C ASN A 192 0.18 -15.57 -10.52
N ARG A 193 1.30 -16.19 -10.11
CA ARG A 193 1.62 -17.59 -10.44
C ARG A 193 0.58 -18.60 -9.91
N SER A 194 0.00 -18.34 -8.74
CA SER A 194 -1.00 -19.23 -8.13
C SER A 194 -2.30 -19.23 -8.93
N LEU A 195 -2.79 -18.04 -9.31
CA LEU A 195 -3.94 -17.90 -10.20
C LEU A 195 -3.71 -18.60 -11.55
N TRP A 196 -2.53 -18.41 -12.15
CA TRP A 196 -2.14 -19.10 -13.38
C TRP A 196 -2.21 -20.62 -13.23
N ALA A 197 -1.65 -21.17 -12.15
CA ALA A 197 -1.67 -22.61 -11.90
C ALA A 197 -3.08 -23.16 -11.61
N GLU A 198 -4.00 -22.37 -11.04
CA GLU A 198 -5.43 -22.74 -10.93
C GLU A 198 -6.13 -22.75 -12.29
N VAL A 199 -6.05 -21.64 -13.02
CA VAL A 199 -6.73 -21.47 -14.31
C VAL A 199 -6.23 -22.47 -15.36
N GLU A 200 -4.95 -22.82 -15.35
CA GLU A 200 -4.37 -23.86 -16.21
C GLU A 200 -4.98 -25.26 -15.92
N ARG A 201 -5.24 -25.59 -14.65
CA ARG A 201 -5.96 -26.82 -14.27
C ARG A 201 -7.42 -26.78 -14.75
N ASP A 202 -8.06 -25.61 -14.71
CA ASP A 202 -9.42 -25.46 -15.22
C ASP A 202 -9.49 -25.58 -16.75
N PHE A 203 -8.49 -25.08 -17.49
CA PHE A 203 -8.40 -25.32 -18.94
C PHE A 203 -8.21 -26.80 -19.28
N ARG A 204 -7.35 -27.53 -18.55
CA ARG A 204 -7.19 -28.98 -18.73
C ARG A 204 -8.49 -29.73 -18.45
N ARG A 205 -9.23 -29.35 -17.40
CA ARG A 205 -10.57 -29.89 -17.13
C ARG A 205 -11.54 -29.64 -18.27
N ILE A 206 -11.51 -28.46 -18.90
CA ILE A 206 -12.33 -28.17 -20.10
C ILE A 206 -11.96 -29.09 -21.26
N GLN A 207 -10.66 -29.37 -21.49
CA GLN A 207 -10.22 -30.32 -22.53
C GLN A 207 -10.61 -31.77 -22.25
N GLN A 208 -10.81 -32.16 -20.99
CA GLN A 208 -11.30 -33.51 -20.61
C GLN A 208 -12.83 -33.67 -20.69
N ILE A 209 -13.56 -32.58 -20.93
CA ILE A 209 -15.03 -32.55 -21.03
C ILE A 209 -15.49 -32.49 -22.49
N LEU A 210 -14.62 -32.03 -23.39
CA LEU A 210 -14.80 -32.04 -24.85
C LEU A 210 -14.56 -33.44 -25.42
#